data_AF-A0A7C0YSI5-F1
#
_entry.id   AF-A0A7C0YSI5-F1
#
_cell.length_a   1.000
_cell.length_b   1.000
_cell.length_c   1.000
_cell.angle_alpha   90.00
_cell.angle_beta   90.00
_cell.angle_gamma   90.00
#
_symmetry.space_group_name_H-M   'P 1'
#
loop_
_entity.id
_entity.type
_entity.pdbx_description
1 polymer ?
#
loop_
_entity_poly.entity_id
_entity_poly.type
_entity_poly.pdbx_seq_one_letter_code
_entity_poly.pdbx_strand_id
1 'polypeptide(L)'
;QAACDSLLAGRGEVIRGHVFHHSKARLTGKADFAFKTLRGSGITEDRDGMIRENVLASYMHVHPLGCKGFIDGLINPPPDSEIKKQDQ
;
A
#
# COMPACT_ATOMS: atom_id res chain seq x y z
N GLN A 1 1.95 -4.80 6.98
CA GLN A 1 2.61 -5.93 6.30
C GLN A 1 2.16 -5.93 4.86
N ALA A 2 3.10 -6.03 3.92
CA ALA A 2 2.82 -6.07 2.50
C ALA A 2 2.10 -7.37 2.12
N ALA A 3 0.92 -7.25 1.52
CA ALA A 3 0.12 -8.34 1.00
C ALA A 3 0.49 -8.71 -0.45
N CYS A 4 1.19 -7.84 -1.16
CA CYS A 4 1.74 -8.05 -2.50
C CYS A 4 3.01 -7.21 -2.67
N ASP A 5 3.71 -7.39 -3.78
CA ASP A 5 4.77 -6.47 -4.18
C ASP A 5 4.15 -5.11 -4.54
N SER A 6 4.82 -4.03 -4.16
CA SER A 6 4.36 -2.66 -4.34
C SER A 6 5.54 -1.71 -4.43
N LEU A 7 5.28 -0.43 -4.73
CA LEU A 7 6.33 0.61 -4.80
C LEU A 7 7.12 0.78 -3.50
N LEU A 8 6.57 0.40 -2.34
CA LEU A 8 7.22 0.65 -1.05
C LEU A 8 7.84 -0.59 -0.43
N ALA A 9 7.34 -1.78 -0.77
CA ALA A 9 7.73 -3.02 -0.09
C ALA A 9 7.38 -4.25 -0.93
N GLY A 10 8.21 -5.29 -0.81
CA GLY A 10 7.95 -6.61 -1.35
C GLY A 10 6.95 -7.40 -0.49
N ARG A 11 6.30 -8.41 -1.06
CA ARG A 11 5.32 -9.26 -0.39
C ARG A 11 5.89 -9.83 0.92
N GLY A 12 5.13 -9.69 2.00
CA GLY A 12 5.47 -10.20 3.33
C GLY A 12 6.30 -9.23 4.19
N GLU A 13 6.91 -8.21 3.60
CA GLU A 13 7.70 -7.23 4.34
C GLU A 13 6.84 -6.38 5.29
N VAL A 14 7.46 -5.89 6.36
CA VAL A 14 6.83 -4.99 7.33
C VAL A 14 7.53 -3.65 7.27
N ILE A 15 6.83 -2.65 6.73
CA ILE A 15 7.25 -1.27 6.77
C ILE A 15 6.56 -0.53 7.92
N ARG A 16 7.22 0.52 8.40
CA ARG A 16 6.72 1.41 9.46
C ARG A 16 6.50 2.80 8.88
N GLY A 17 5.41 3.41 9.28
CA GLY A 17 5.07 4.78 8.89
C GLY A 17 4.14 5.40 9.93
N HIS A 18 3.76 6.64 9.67
CA HIS A 18 2.79 7.37 10.48
C HIS A 18 1.49 7.50 9.71
N VAL A 19 0.38 7.44 10.43
CA VAL A 19 -0.92 7.72 9.85
C VAL A 19 -1.49 8.95 10.55
N PHE A 20 -1.74 10.00 9.77
CA PHE A 20 -2.38 11.23 10.22
C PHE A 20 -3.29 11.76 9.11
N HIS A 21 -4.58 11.44 9.16
CA HIS A 21 -5.55 12.01 8.22
C HIS A 21 -6.87 12.31 8.93
N HIS A 22 -7.47 13.44 8.56
CA HIS A 22 -8.84 13.80 8.96
C HIS A 22 -9.86 13.32 7.92
N SER A 23 -9.45 13.24 6.66
CA SER A 23 -10.32 12.76 5.58
C SER A 23 -10.52 11.25 5.64
N LYS A 24 -11.58 10.76 5.01
CA LYS A 24 -11.82 9.34 4.80
C LYS A 24 -12.03 9.09 3.32
N ALA A 25 -11.37 8.08 2.78
CA ALA A 25 -11.60 7.63 1.42
C ALA A 25 -12.88 6.77 1.38
N ARG A 26 -13.81 7.10 0.48
CA ARG A 26 -15.02 6.31 0.26
C ARG A 26 -14.82 5.44 -0.97
N LEU A 27 -14.77 4.12 -0.77
CA LEU A 27 -14.69 3.16 -1.86
C LEU A 27 -16.03 3.12 -2.62
N THR A 28 -15.99 3.25 -3.94
CA THR A 28 -17.16 3.16 -4.82
C THR A 28 -17.25 1.82 -5.56
N GLY A 29 -16.30 0.92 -5.32
CA GLY A 29 -16.21 -0.41 -5.93
C GLY A 29 -15.15 -1.28 -5.25
N LYS A 30 -14.83 -2.43 -5.84
CA LYS A 30 -13.74 -3.30 -5.38
C LYS A 30 -12.40 -2.56 -5.52
N ALA A 31 -11.55 -2.70 -4.51
CA ALA A 31 -10.23 -2.11 -4.45
C ALA A 31 -9.23 -3.13 -3.91
N ASP A 32 -8.07 -3.18 -4.54
CA ASP A 32 -6.95 -4.00 -4.12
C ASP A 32 -6.04 -3.19 -3.20
N PHE A 33 -5.50 -3.84 -2.17
CA PHE A 33 -4.69 -3.19 -1.14
C PHE A 33 -3.34 -3.87 -0.99
N ALA A 34 -2.29 -3.06 -1.02
CA ALA A 34 -0.91 -3.50 -0.86
C ALA A 34 -0.55 -3.82 0.59
N PHE A 35 -1.23 -3.23 1.58
CA PHE A 35 -0.86 -3.41 3.00
C PHE A 35 -2.03 -3.85 3.87
N LYS A 36 -1.78 -4.88 4.68
CA LYS A 36 -2.52 -5.13 5.92
C LYS A 36 -1.95 -4.25 7.03
N THR A 37 -2.77 -3.43 7.67
CA THR A 37 -2.34 -2.62 8.82
C THR A 37 -2.16 -3.52 10.04
N LEU A 38 -1.02 -3.40 10.72
CA LEU A 38 -0.77 -4.11 11.98
C LEU A 38 -1.08 -3.24 13.20
N ARG A 39 -1.09 -1.91 13.01
CA ARG A 39 -1.40 -0.90 14.01
C ARG A 39 -1.89 0.36 13.31
N GLY A 40 -2.94 0.97 13.85
CA GLY A 40 -3.62 2.11 13.22
C GLY A 40 -4.52 1.68 12.06
N SER A 41 -5.17 2.66 11.44
CA SER A 41 -6.11 2.44 10.34
C SER A 41 -5.71 3.30 9.16
N GLY A 42 -5.76 2.76 7.95
CA GLY A 42 -5.42 3.46 6.72
C GLY A 42 -6.68 3.85 5.96
N ILE A 43 -6.74 3.48 4.68
CA ILE A 43 -7.95 3.65 3.85
C ILE A 43 -9.16 2.90 4.44
N THR A 44 -8.92 1.73 5.03
CA THR A 44 -9.90 0.98 5.84
C THR A 44 -9.34 0.72 7.24
N GLU A 45 -10.13 0.11 8.12
CA GLU A 45 -9.69 -0.19 9.49
C GLU A 45 -8.46 -1.11 9.51
N ASP A 46 -8.39 -2.10 8.61
CA ASP A 46 -7.36 -3.16 8.59
C ASP A 46 -6.45 -3.14 7.34
N ARG A 47 -6.66 -2.21 6.39
CA ARG A 47 -5.88 -2.11 5.14
C ARG A 47 -5.55 -0.69 4.73
N ASP A 48 -4.43 -0.57 4.03
CA ASP A 48 -3.95 0.67 3.41
C ASP A 48 -3.23 0.37 2.08
N GLY A 49 -2.89 1.43 1.35
CA GLY A 49 -2.17 1.31 0.08
C GLY A 49 -3.05 0.73 -1.02
N MET A 50 -4.12 1.44 -1.40
CA MET A 50 -4.89 1.08 -2.57
C MET A 50 -3.97 1.10 -3.79
N ILE A 51 -3.97 0.01 -4.54
CA ILE A 51 -3.00 -0.21 -5.61
C ILE A 51 -3.71 -0.60 -6.90
N ARG A 52 -3.23 -0.05 -8.01
CA ARG A 52 -3.65 -0.39 -9.36
C ARG A 52 -2.52 -0.09 -10.32
N GLU A 53 -2.08 -1.11 -11.05
CA GLU A 53 -0.90 -1.00 -11.94
C GLU A 53 0.30 -0.45 -11.14
N ASN A 54 0.92 0.62 -11.61
CA ASN A 54 2.02 1.31 -10.95
C ASN A 54 1.59 2.44 -10.00
N VAL A 55 0.30 2.55 -9.66
CA VAL A 55 -0.22 3.58 -8.76
C VAL A 55 -0.45 2.99 -7.38
N LEU A 56 0.13 3.62 -6.36
CA LEU A 56 -0.09 3.32 -4.95
C LEU A 56 -0.63 4.56 -4.22
N ALA A 57 -1.88 4.50 -3.78
CA ALA A 57 -2.52 5.53 -2.96
C ALA A 57 -2.58 5.05 -1.51
N SER A 58 -1.96 5.78 -0.58
CA SER A 58 -1.79 5.35 0.80
C SER A 58 -1.96 6.51 1.77
N TYR A 59 -2.60 6.27 2.92
CA TYR A 59 -2.62 7.22 4.03
C TYR A 59 -1.38 7.11 4.92
N MET A 60 -0.67 5.98 4.85
CA MET A 60 0.60 5.80 5.54
C MET A 60 1.67 6.71 4.94
N HIS A 61 2.18 7.61 5.78
CA HIS A 61 3.36 8.40 5.51
C HIS A 61 4.61 7.63 5.91
N VAL A 62 5.49 7.39 4.95
CA VAL A 62 6.79 6.73 5.17
C VAL A 62 7.92 7.74 5.03
N HIS A 63 8.95 7.60 5.86
CA HIS A 63 10.19 8.34 5.67
C HIS A 63 11.01 7.62 4.57
N PRO A 64 11.40 8.28 3.46
CA PRO A 64 12.07 7.61 2.34
C PRO A 64 13.31 6.81 2.77
N LEU A 65 14.17 7.38 3.62
CA LEU A 65 15.36 6.68 4.12
C LEU A 65 15.05 5.50 5.06
N GLY A 66 13.85 5.46 5.65
CA GLY A 66 13.41 4.37 6.53
C GLY A 66 12.66 3.25 5.78
N CYS A 67 12.35 3.46 4.51
CA CYS A 67 11.62 2.53 3.66
C CYS A 67 12.48 2.21 2.43
N LYS A 68 13.26 1.13 2.50
CA LYS A 68 14.22 0.76 1.45
C LYS A 68 13.60 0.70 0.05
N GLY A 69 12.39 0.15 -0.06
CA GLY A 69 11.69 0.04 -1.33
C GLY A 69 11.27 1.38 -1.94
N PHE A 70 11.22 2.48 -1.17
CA PHE A 70 10.67 3.75 -1.65
C PHE A 70 11.35 4.28 -2.92
N ILE A 71 12.69 4.35 -2.92
CA ILE A 71 13.45 4.91 -4.05
C ILE A 71 13.48 3.90 -5.19
N ASP A 72 13.78 2.63 -4.89
CA ASP A 72 13.92 1.58 -5.89
C ASP A 72 12.59 1.32 -6.61
N GLY A 73 11.47 1.25 -5.89
CA GLY A 73 10.14 1.05 -6.46
C GLY A 73 9.63 2.26 -7.25
N LEU A 74 10.05 3.48 -6.92
CA LEU A 74 9.69 4.66 -7.71
C LEU A 74 10.45 4.70 -9.05
N ILE A 75 11.72 4.31 -9.07
CA ILE A 75 12.56 4.32 -10.27
C ILE A 75 12.30 3.07 -11.12
N ASN A 76 12.18 1.91 -10.47
CA ASN A 76 11.99 0.59 -11.07
C ASN A 76 10.73 -0.04 -10.45
N PRO A 77 9.53 0.39 -10.86
CA PRO A 77 8.30 -0.15 -10.30
C PRO A 77 8.24 -1.67 -10.52
N PRO A 78 7.71 -2.43 -9.55
CA PRO A 78 7.50 -3.85 -9.75
C PRO A 78 6.57 -4.05 -10.96
N PRO A 79 6.75 -5.15 -11.73
CA PRO A 79 5.79 -5.49 -12.77
C PRO A 79 4.39 -5.52 -12.17
N ASP A 80 3.39 -5.15 -12.97
CA ASP A 80 1.99 -5.03 -12.51
C ASP A 80 1.67 -6.14 -11.53
N SER A 81 1.48 -5.74 -10.27
CA SER A 81 1.23 -6.70 -9.21
C SER A 81 -0.06 -7.41 -9.60
N GLU A 82 0.04 -8.68 -9.99
CA GLU A 82 -1.11 -9.57 -10.20
C GLU A 82 -1.78 -9.79 -8.85
N ILE A 83 -2.41 -8.75 -8.31
CA ILE A 83 -3.38 -8.92 -7.26
C ILE A 83 -4.55 -9.55 -8.00
N LYS A 84 -4.65 -10.87 -7.84
CA LYS A 84 -5.76 -11.66 -8.35
C LYS A 84 -7.03 -10.88 -7.99
N LYS A 85 -7.70 -10.35 -9.01
CA LYS A 85 -9.00 -9.69 -8.89
C LYS A 85 -9.81 -10.59 -7.96
N GLN A 86 -10.13 -10.15 -6.75
CA GLN A 86 -11.00 -10.95 -5.90
C GLN A 86 -12.29 -11.15 -6.69
N ASP A 87 -12.54 -12.42 -7.03
CA ASP A 87 -13.55 -12.89 -7.97
C ASP A 87 -14.89 -12.18 -7.78
N GLN A 88 -15.57 -11.95 -8.91
CA GLN A 88 -16.89 -11.33 -9.02
C GLN A 88 -17.84 -11.77 -7.92
#